data_AF-A0A3S5JM02-F1
#
_entry.id   AF-A0A3S5JM02-F1
#
_cell.length_a   1.000
_cell.length_b   1.000
_cell.length_c   1.000
_cell.angle_alpha   90.00
_cell.angle_beta   90.00
_cell.angle_gamma   90.00
#
_symmetry.space_group_name_H-M   'P 1'
#
loop_
_entity.id
_entity.type
_entity.pdbx_description
1 polymer ?
#
loop_
_entity_poly.entity_id
_entity_poly.type
_entity_poly.pdbx_seq_one_letter_code
_entity_poly.pdbx_strand_id
1 'polypeptide(L)'
;MTGLPWSWTGYGGYLDAVQKLKPALNIVGLVGHAAVRYDVMGDRAIDHDAVPTDDEIRDIADRVRESVAAGAVGFSTSRLHGHAVPDGRQMPGTFARMPELRAIQQAVVEGGGQGAIFQFVPEINSLGRTLVEVLKGAEPGVLLDPNKTREFLVMKDAADAGCHVMFSGGALPFGDGCVGIMEDFLASANADERKITTLVHSRPSGSLLGLAQLPPFNGPAWTALMLLPSLAERLDALRDPDSRTTLIEEAREHGFRLPPEQIHPMGLAEKPDYDLDSRTSLADLAREAGVDPVELMVDRLVASEGRELFNGWNFGANLEAQWRLMQSANCMPGLGDAGAHVGEIVDADSTTFLLASLARDRGIMSIPEAVYKLTGMP
;
A
#
# COMPACT_ATOMS: atom_id res chain seq x y z
N MET A 1 19.46 -16.06 -6.52
CA MET A 1 19.83 -14.88 -7.34
C MET A 1 19.74 -15.19 -8.85
N THR A 2 18.58 -15.58 -9.37
CA THR A 2 18.38 -15.85 -10.82
C THR A 2 17.26 -15.02 -11.46
N GLY A 3 16.60 -14.14 -10.69
CA GLY A 3 15.43 -13.37 -11.14
C GLY A 3 15.73 -12.13 -11.99
N LEU A 4 17.00 -11.72 -12.09
CA LEU A 4 17.45 -10.58 -12.89
C LEU A 4 18.78 -10.93 -13.58
N PRO A 5 19.12 -10.26 -14.71
CA PRO A 5 20.38 -10.51 -15.41
C PRO A 5 21.63 -10.00 -14.66
N TRP A 6 21.47 -9.15 -13.64
CA TRP A 6 22.54 -8.58 -12.80
C TRP A 6 23.75 -8.05 -13.60
N SER A 7 23.50 -7.50 -14.78
CA SER A 7 24.52 -7.04 -15.73
C SER A 7 24.87 -5.57 -15.58
N TRP A 8 24.54 -4.97 -14.44
CA TRP A 8 24.62 -3.54 -14.19
C TRP A 8 24.99 -3.24 -12.73
N THR A 9 25.55 -2.05 -12.52
CA THR A 9 25.82 -1.47 -11.20
C THR A 9 25.34 -0.03 -11.17
N GLY A 10 24.84 0.41 -10.02
CA GLY A 10 24.23 1.74 -9.87
C GLY A 10 22.94 1.93 -10.66
N TYR A 11 22.29 3.08 -10.43
CA TYR A 11 20.97 3.35 -11.00
C TYR A 11 21.00 3.59 -12.52
N GLY A 12 22.02 4.30 -13.02
CA GLY A 12 22.17 4.53 -14.47
C GLY A 12 22.32 3.23 -15.27
N GLY A 13 23.10 2.28 -14.75
CA GLY A 13 23.24 0.96 -15.38
C GLY A 13 21.92 0.16 -15.39
N TYR A 14 21.10 0.29 -14.34
CA TYR A 14 19.76 -0.27 -14.32
C TYR A 14 18.87 0.34 -15.42
N LEU A 15 18.88 1.68 -15.57
CA LEU A 15 18.13 2.35 -16.64
C LEU A 15 18.60 1.92 -18.04
N ASP A 16 19.91 1.76 -18.26
CA ASP A 16 20.44 1.21 -19.51
C ASP A 16 19.94 -0.22 -19.78
N ALA A 17 19.83 -1.04 -18.74
CA ALA A 17 19.30 -2.40 -18.84
C ALA A 17 17.81 -2.40 -19.21
N VAL A 18 17.02 -1.51 -18.59
CA VAL A 18 15.60 -1.31 -18.92
C VAL A 18 15.43 -0.82 -20.36
N GLN A 19 16.22 0.18 -20.78
CA GLN A 19 16.16 0.75 -22.12
C GLN A 19 16.43 -0.28 -23.22
N LYS A 20 17.34 -1.25 -22.97
CA LYS A 20 17.62 -2.36 -23.88
C LYS A 20 16.41 -3.26 -24.14
N LEU A 21 15.46 -3.34 -23.20
CA LEU A 21 14.21 -4.08 -23.36
C LEU A 21 13.21 -3.39 -24.31
N LYS A 22 13.47 -2.12 -24.68
CA LYS A 22 12.59 -1.30 -25.54
C LYS A 22 11.14 -1.30 -25.03
N PRO A 23 10.91 -0.85 -23.80
CA PRO A 23 9.58 -0.90 -23.19
C PRO A 23 8.58 -0.10 -24.04
N ALA A 24 7.35 -0.61 -24.14
CA ALA A 24 6.27 0.09 -24.83
C ALA A 24 5.75 1.30 -24.04
N LEU A 25 6.07 1.36 -22.75
CA LEU A 25 5.66 2.42 -21.81
C LEU A 25 6.87 3.22 -21.36
N ASN A 26 6.63 4.48 -20.98
CA ASN A 26 7.62 5.24 -20.23
C ASN A 26 7.78 4.61 -18.84
N ILE A 27 9.03 4.43 -18.41
CA ILE A 27 9.36 3.90 -17.10
C ILE A 27 10.14 4.96 -16.36
N VAL A 28 9.59 5.41 -15.24
CA VAL A 28 10.24 6.30 -14.28
C VAL A 28 10.34 5.56 -12.97
N GLY A 29 11.42 5.81 -12.22
CA GLY A 29 11.66 5.12 -10.97
C GLY A 29 12.34 6.01 -9.93
N LEU A 30 12.18 5.59 -8.68
CA LEU A 30 12.82 6.19 -7.52
C LEU A 30 14.00 5.29 -7.11
N VAL A 31 15.03 5.88 -6.51
CA VAL A 31 16.05 5.10 -5.80
C VAL A 31 15.53 4.71 -4.42
N GLY A 32 15.60 3.42 -4.08
CA GLY A 32 15.01 2.88 -2.85
C GLY A 32 15.98 2.88 -1.68
N HIS A 33 15.53 3.38 -0.52
CA HIS A 33 16.30 3.41 0.72
C HIS A 33 16.89 2.06 1.12
N ALA A 34 16.08 1.01 1.10
CA ALA A 34 16.52 -0.31 1.57
C ALA A 34 17.70 -0.85 0.76
N ALA A 35 17.68 -0.64 -0.56
CA ALA A 35 18.75 -1.07 -1.46
C ALA A 35 20.04 -0.28 -1.21
N VAL A 36 19.96 1.05 -1.07
CA VAL A 36 21.13 1.89 -0.80
C VAL A 36 21.74 1.57 0.56
N ARG A 37 20.90 1.38 1.58
CA ARG A 37 21.35 1.05 2.94
C ARG A 37 22.05 -0.31 2.97
N TYR A 38 21.53 -1.29 2.23
CA TYR A 38 22.17 -2.60 2.08
C TYR A 38 23.50 -2.53 1.30
N ASP A 39 23.58 -1.71 0.24
CA ASP A 39 24.83 -1.50 -0.52
C ASP A 39 25.96 -0.96 0.37
N VAL A 40 25.65 -0.02 1.26
CA VAL A 40 26.65 0.62 2.13
C VAL A 40 26.98 -0.22 3.36
N MET A 41 25.96 -0.75 4.06
CA MET A 41 26.16 -1.38 5.36
C MET A 41 26.26 -2.92 5.28
N GLY A 42 25.91 -3.53 4.16
CA GLY A 42 25.81 -4.98 4.01
C GLY A 42 24.68 -5.58 4.84
N ASP A 43 24.84 -6.85 5.26
CA ASP A 43 23.79 -7.62 5.91
C ASP A 43 23.25 -6.99 7.20
N ARG A 44 24.07 -6.25 7.95
CA ARG A 44 23.63 -5.59 9.19
C ARG A 44 22.63 -4.45 8.95
N ALA A 45 22.42 -4.02 7.69
CA ALA A 45 21.44 -2.98 7.35
C ALA A 45 20.00 -3.32 7.80
N ILE A 46 19.70 -4.62 7.89
CA ILE A 46 18.39 -5.16 8.29
C ILE A 46 18.22 -5.29 9.81
N ASP A 47 19.31 -5.19 10.58
CA ASP A 47 19.23 -5.35 12.03
C ASP A 47 18.52 -4.14 12.64
N HIS A 48 17.58 -4.41 13.55
CA HIS A 48 16.75 -3.38 14.20
C HIS A 48 17.60 -2.27 14.85
N ASP A 49 18.69 -2.66 15.50
CA ASP A 49 19.55 -1.74 16.26
C ASP A 49 20.71 -1.17 15.43
N ALA A 50 20.79 -1.48 14.13
CA ALA A 50 21.85 -0.97 13.28
C ALA A 50 21.70 0.53 13.02
N VAL A 51 22.65 1.27 13.59
CA VAL A 51 22.84 2.70 13.34
C VAL A 51 24.03 2.86 12.39
N PRO A 52 23.88 3.58 11.26
CA PRO A 52 25.02 3.91 10.41
C PRO A 52 25.95 4.89 11.13
N THR A 53 27.25 4.73 10.90
CA THR A 53 28.28 5.70 11.28
C THR A 53 28.16 6.96 10.44
N ASP A 54 28.84 8.04 10.85
CA ASP A 54 28.86 9.29 10.07
C ASP A 54 29.44 9.08 8.66
N ASP A 55 30.39 8.16 8.50
CA ASP A 55 30.97 7.80 7.21
C ASP A 55 29.94 7.08 6.33
N GLU A 56 29.19 6.15 6.91
CA GLU A 56 28.14 5.43 6.21
C GLU A 56 26.94 6.32 5.84
N ILE A 57 26.61 7.32 6.67
CA ILE A 57 25.58 8.30 6.33
C ILE A 57 26.00 9.13 5.11
N ARG A 58 27.27 9.57 5.06
CA ARG A 58 27.80 10.27 3.87
C ARG A 58 27.75 9.38 2.64
N ASP A 59 28.19 8.14 2.80
CA ASP A 59 28.18 7.13 1.77
C ASP A 59 26.76 6.86 1.23
N ILE A 60 25.77 6.67 2.11
CA ILE A 60 24.35 6.52 1.75
C ILE A 60 23.85 7.74 0.95
N ALA A 61 24.13 8.94 1.46
CA ALA A 61 23.74 10.18 0.80
C ALA A 61 24.38 10.30 -0.60
N ASP A 62 25.65 9.94 -0.75
CA ASP A 62 26.34 9.96 -2.04
C ASP A 62 25.71 9.01 -3.06
N ARG A 63 25.35 7.77 -2.67
CA ARG A 63 24.65 6.84 -3.58
C ARG A 63 23.28 7.37 -4.00
N VAL A 64 22.55 8.03 -3.09
CA VAL A 64 21.25 8.66 -3.43
C VAL A 64 21.46 9.79 -4.42
N ARG A 65 22.38 10.73 -4.14
CA ARG A 65 22.72 11.85 -5.02
C ARG A 65 23.10 11.37 -6.41
N GLU A 66 23.98 10.38 -6.50
CA GLU A 66 24.42 9.78 -7.77
C GLU A 66 23.28 9.09 -8.52
N SER A 67 22.40 8.39 -7.81
CA SER A 67 21.26 7.70 -8.43
C SER A 67 20.25 8.67 -9.01
N VAL A 68 19.95 9.76 -8.30
CA VAL A 68 19.06 10.83 -8.78
C VAL A 68 19.71 11.57 -9.96
N ALA A 69 20.99 11.95 -9.85
CA ALA A 69 21.73 12.57 -10.95
C ALA A 69 21.83 11.67 -12.21
N ALA A 70 21.80 10.35 -12.03
CA ALA A 70 21.81 9.37 -13.11
C ALA A 70 20.43 9.12 -13.75
N GLY A 71 19.36 9.73 -13.23
CA GLY A 71 18.02 9.69 -13.85
C GLY A 71 16.91 9.08 -12.99
N ALA A 72 17.17 8.72 -11.72
CA ALA A 72 16.05 8.48 -10.80
C ALA A 72 15.29 9.79 -10.59
N VAL A 73 13.95 9.77 -10.66
CA VAL A 73 13.14 11.00 -10.47
C VAL A 73 13.09 11.47 -9.01
N GLY A 74 13.68 10.69 -8.10
CA GLY A 74 13.70 10.95 -6.68
C GLY A 74 14.07 9.71 -5.87
N PHE A 75 13.64 9.70 -4.61
CA PHE A 75 13.95 8.68 -3.62
C PHE A 75 12.67 8.15 -2.96
N SER A 76 12.68 6.89 -2.51
CA SER A 76 11.59 6.32 -1.71
C SER A 76 12.09 5.67 -0.41
N THR A 77 11.33 5.85 0.68
CA THR A 77 11.56 5.16 1.95
C THR A 77 10.26 4.77 2.63
N SER A 78 10.29 3.66 3.37
CA SER A 78 9.21 3.23 4.24
C SER A 78 9.65 3.16 5.69
N ARG A 79 8.75 3.55 6.59
CA ARG A 79 8.85 3.36 8.03
C ARG A 79 7.74 2.44 8.57
N LEU A 80 6.95 1.86 7.67
CA LEU A 80 5.87 0.93 8.00
C LEU A 80 6.44 -0.40 8.52
N HIS A 81 6.13 -0.76 9.76
CA HIS A 81 6.70 -1.97 10.39
C HIS A 81 6.16 -3.27 9.79
N GLY A 82 5.03 -3.20 9.08
CA GLY A 82 4.50 -4.31 8.30
C GLY A 82 5.39 -4.68 7.10
N HIS A 83 6.29 -3.81 6.67
CA HIS A 83 7.28 -4.13 5.64
C HIS A 83 8.41 -4.96 6.28
N ALA A 84 8.26 -6.28 6.21
CA ALA A 84 9.20 -7.25 6.76
C ALA A 84 9.60 -8.31 5.73
N VAL A 85 10.81 -8.84 5.88
CA VAL A 85 11.25 -10.02 5.13
C VAL A 85 10.62 -11.29 5.71
N PRO A 86 10.67 -12.45 5.02
CA PRO A 86 10.00 -13.67 5.47
C PRO A 86 10.37 -14.17 6.87
N ASP A 87 11.53 -13.79 7.40
CA ASP A 87 11.96 -14.14 8.77
C ASP A 87 11.40 -13.20 9.86
N GLY A 88 10.61 -12.19 9.47
CA GLY A 88 9.94 -11.25 10.36
C GLY A 88 10.73 -9.98 10.69
N ARG A 89 12.01 -9.87 10.28
CA ARG A 89 12.76 -8.62 10.44
C ARG A 89 12.25 -7.54 9.50
N GLN A 90 12.22 -6.30 9.96
CA GLN A 90 11.76 -5.16 9.16
C GLN A 90 12.77 -4.79 8.08
N MET A 91 12.27 -4.25 6.97
CA MET A 91 13.11 -3.82 5.86
C MET A 91 14.13 -2.74 6.31
N PRO A 92 15.34 -2.72 5.73
CA PRO A 92 16.33 -1.67 6.00
C PRO A 92 15.74 -0.27 5.79
N GLY A 93 15.99 0.64 6.73
CA GLY A 93 15.49 2.02 6.69
C GLY A 93 14.23 2.26 7.56
N THR A 94 13.52 1.21 7.97
CA THR A 94 12.31 1.31 8.82
C THR A 94 12.56 2.13 10.10
N PHE A 95 13.73 1.95 10.71
CA PHE A 95 14.13 2.63 11.95
C PHE A 95 15.15 3.77 11.75
N ALA A 96 15.43 4.16 10.49
CA ALA A 96 16.41 5.20 10.16
C ALA A 96 16.15 6.49 10.94
N ARG A 97 17.23 7.08 11.48
CA ARG A 97 17.17 8.25 12.38
C ARG A 97 17.20 9.57 11.59
N MET A 98 16.82 10.67 12.23
CA MET A 98 16.77 11.98 11.58
C MET A 98 18.08 12.41 10.89
N PRO A 99 19.30 12.14 11.43
CA PRO A 99 20.54 12.50 10.74
C PRO A 99 20.68 11.82 9.37
N GLU A 100 20.37 10.52 9.29
CA GLU A 100 20.37 9.74 8.05
C GLU A 100 19.32 10.28 7.06
N LEU A 101 18.08 10.48 7.53
CA LEU A 101 16.99 11.00 6.69
C LEU A 101 17.27 12.40 6.14
N ARG A 102 17.83 13.30 6.95
CA ARG A 102 18.18 14.66 6.51
C ARG A 102 19.31 14.68 5.49
N ALA A 103 20.33 13.84 5.67
CA ALA A 103 21.40 13.69 4.69
C ALA A 103 20.86 13.19 3.34
N ILE A 104 19.94 12.23 3.37
CA ILE A 104 19.27 11.73 2.17
C ILE A 104 18.42 12.83 1.51
N GLN A 105 17.62 13.57 2.28
CA GLN A 105 16.78 14.66 1.75
C GLN A 105 17.62 15.70 1.01
N GLN A 106 18.76 16.10 1.59
CA GLN A 106 19.70 17.01 0.95
C GLN A 106 20.29 16.39 -0.33
N ALA A 107 20.69 15.12 -0.29
CA ALA A 107 21.24 14.41 -1.46
C ALA A 107 20.25 14.30 -2.62
N VAL A 108 18.95 14.14 -2.34
CA VAL A 108 17.89 14.13 -3.36
C VAL A 108 17.85 15.46 -4.11
N VAL A 109 17.90 16.57 -3.39
CA VAL A 109 17.90 17.92 -3.99
C VAL A 109 19.21 18.22 -4.70
N GLU A 110 20.35 17.79 -4.16
CA GLU A 110 21.66 17.94 -4.83
C GLU A 110 21.74 17.15 -6.14
N GLY A 111 21.13 15.98 -6.20
CA GLY A 111 21.11 15.14 -7.40
C GLY A 111 20.06 15.56 -8.43
N GLY A 112 18.87 15.97 -7.99
CA GLY A 112 17.70 16.19 -8.85
C GLY A 112 17.23 17.63 -8.97
N GLY A 113 17.78 18.55 -8.17
CA GLY A 113 17.34 19.94 -8.07
C GLY A 113 16.09 20.12 -7.21
N GLN A 114 15.65 21.38 -7.11
CA GLN A 114 14.44 21.76 -6.38
C GLN A 114 13.22 21.04 -6.97
N GLY A 115 12.42 20.41 -6.12
CA GLY A 115 11.23 19.66 -6.52
C GLY A 115 11.49 18.18 -6.86
N ALA A 116 12.71 17.67 -6.70
CA ALA A 116 12.97 16.23 -6.79
C ALA A 116 12.09 15.45 -5.78
N ILE A 117 11.62 14.27 -6.18
CA ILE A 117 10.59 13.54 -5.42
C ILE A 117 11.20 12.87 -4.18
N PHE A 118 10.55 13.08 -3.04
CA PHE A 118 10.78 12.29 -1.83
C PHE A 118 9.50 11.53 -1.49
N GLN A 119 9.46 10.25 -1.85
CA GLN A 119 8.33 9.38 -1.55
C GLN A 119 8.50 8.75 -0.16
N PHE A 120 7.42 8.78 0.62
CA PHE A 120 7.42 8.36 2.01
C PHE A 120 6.23 7.46 2.33
N VAL A 121 6.50 6.26 2.84
CA VAL A 121 5.47 5.43 3.47
C VAL A 121 5.60 5.61 4.99
N PRO A 122 4.77 6.45 5.61
CA PRO A 122 4.86 6.71 7.04
C PRO A 122 4.38 5.51 7.86
N GLU A 123 4.84 5.42 9.11
CA GLU A 123 4.11 4.67 10.15
C GLU A 123 2.91 5.49 10.66
N ILE A 124 2.10 5.96 9.74
CA ILE A 124 0.81 6.60 9.98
C ILE A 124 -0.18 5.73 9.23
N ASN A 125 -1.24 5.27 9.90
CA ASN A 125 -2.27 4.40 9.33
C ASN A 125 -1.94 2.91 9.19
N SER A 126 -1.03 2.33 9.99
CA SER A 126 -1.19 0.90 10.23
C SER A 126 -2.49 0.73 11.02
N LEU A 127 -3.55 0.29 10.34
CA LEU A 127 -4.85 -0.01 10.95
C LEU A 127 -4.63 -0.76 12.27
N GLY A 128 -3.66 -1.66 12.33
CA GLY A 128 -3.26 -2.37 13.55
C GLY A 128 -2.87 -1.48 14.73
N ARG A 129 -1.91 -0.54 14.62
CA ARG A 129 -1.45 0.22 15.79
C ARG A 129 -2.40 1.33 16.19
N THR A 130 -2.88 2.12 15.23
CA THR A 130 -3.82 3.21 15.53
C THR A 130 -5.14 2.66 16.06
N LEU A 131 -5.67 1.56 15.50
CA LEU A 131 -6.84 0.87 16.06
C LEU A 131 -6.54 0.30 17.44
N VAL A 132 -5.40 -0.37 17.64
CA VAL A 132 -5.03 -0.92 18.97
C VAL A 132 -4.87 0.19 20.01
N GLU A 133 -4.30 1.33 19.65
CA GLU A 133 -4.11 2.47 20.56
C GLU A 133 -5.44 3.17 20.85
N VAL A 134 -6.32 3.33 19.85
CA VAL A 134 -7.68 3.83 20.04
C VAL A 134 -8.53 2.87 20.87
N LEU A 135 -8.45 1.55 20.62
CA LEU A 135 -9.09 0.52 21.44
C LEU A 135 -8.53 0.47 22.87
N LYS A 136 -7.27 0.89 23.07
CA LYS A 136 -6.65 1.08 24.38
C LYS A 136 -6.97 2.45 25.02
N GLY A 137 -7.83 3.26 24.40
CA GLY A 137 -8.34 4.51 24.95
C GLY A 137 -7.51 5.76 24.63
N ALA A 138 -6.56 5.70 23.69
CA ALA A 138 -5.89 6.89 23.19
C ALA A 138 -6.83 7.71 22.31
N GLU A 139 -6.90 9.04 22.52
CA GLU A 139 -7.64 9.89 21.60
C GLU A 139 -6.95 9.92 20.22
N PRO A 140 -7.69 9.68 19.13
CA PRO A 140 -7.13 9.67 17.77
C PRO A 140 -6.27 10.90 17.42
N GLY A 141 -6.63 12.08 17.95
CA GLY A 141 -5.91 13.33 17.70
C GLY A 141 -4.52 13.42 18.34
N VAL A 142 -4.23 12.65 19.39
CA VAL A 142 -2.91 12.66 20.06
C VAL A 142 -1.89 11.81 19.30
N LEU A 143 -2.34 10.74 18.63
CA LEU A 143 -1.50 9.84 17.83
C LEU A 143 -1.07 10.48 16.50
N LEU A 144 -1.85 11.45 16.02
CA LEU A 144 -1.67 12.13 14.74
C LEU A 144 -1.39 13.63 14.89
N ASP A 145 -0.86 14.08 16.03
CA ASP A 145 -0.46 15.49 16.19
C ASP A 145 0.65 15.83 15.17
N PRO A 146 0.36 16.65 14.13
CA PRO A 146 1.33 16.89 13.04
C PRO A 146 2.54 17.72 13.46
N ASN A 147 2.56 18.20 14.71
CA ASN A 147 3.67 18.94 15.30
C ASN A 147 4.51 18.10 16.25
N LYS A 148 4.03 16.91 16.67
CA LYS A 148 4.75 16.02 17.59
C LYS A 148 5.05 14.65 16.98
N THR A 149 4.27 14.21 16.01
CA THR A 149 4.46 12.92 15.37
C THR A 149 5.61 13.00 14.38
N ARG A 150 6.63 12.17 14.64
CA ARG A 150 7.91 12.12 13.92
C ARG A 150 7.75 12.03 12.41
N GLU A 151 6.77 11.27 11.93
CA GLU A 151 6.54 11.05 10.51
C GLU A 151 6.17 12.37 9.79
N PHE A 152 5.39 13.27 10.41
CA PHE A 152 5.12 14.59 9.85
C PHE A 152 6.34 15.52 9.87
N LEU A 153 7.23 15.37 10.86
CA LEU A 153 8.50 16.11 10.89
C LEU A 153 9.44 15.66 9.77
N VAL A 154 9.50 14.37 9.45
CA VAL A 154 10.27 13.87 8.29
C VAL A 154 9.77 14.50 7.00
N MET A 155 8.45 14.59 6.81
CA MET A 155 7.85 15.21 5.63
C MET A 155 8.11 16.72 5.57
N LYS A 156 7.99 17.44 6.70
CA LYS A 156 8.32 18.87 6.78
C LYS A 156 9.80 19.12 6.48
N ASP A 157 10.72 18.36 7.09
CA ASP A 157 12.17 18.48 6.86
C ASP A 157 12.52 18.23 5.38
N ALA A 158 11.89 17.24 4.73
CA ALA A 158 12.10 16.98 3.30
C ALA A 158 11.60 18.14 2.42
N ALA A 159 10.42 18.68 2.71
CA ALA A 159 9.88 19.82 1.99
C ALA A 159 10.74 21.08 2.21
N ASP A 160 11.26 21.29 3.42
CA ASP A 160 12.19 22.37 3.77
C ASP A 160 13.54 22.27 3.06
N ALA A 161 14.03 21.04 2.85
CA ALA A 161 15.24 20.80 2.06
C ALA A 161 15.03 21.16 0.57
N GLY A 162 13.78 21.20 0.10
CA GLY A 162 13.42 21.53 -1.28
C GLY A 162 12.84 20.36 -2.08
N CYS A 163 12.55 19.22 -1.46
CA CYS A 163 11.89 18.09 -2.11
C CYS A 163 10.41 18.36 -2.38
N HIS A 164 9.86 17.77 -3.44
CA HIS A 164 8.41 17.51 -3.50
C HIS A 164 8.13 16.21 -2.75
N VAL A 165 7.41 16.30 -1.64
CA VAL A 165 7.09 15.14 -0.80
C VAL A 165 5.81 14.49 -1.28
N MET A 166 5.86 13.18 -1.52
CA MET A 166 4.69 12.35 -1.77
C MET A 166 4.61 11.29 -0.68
N PHE A 167 3.45 11.09 -0.07
CA PHE A 167 3.33 10.05 0.96
C PHE A 167 2.08 9.20 0.85
N SER A 168 2.22 7.91 1.19
CA SER A 168 1.09 6.99 1.25
C SER A 168 0.16 7.40 2.39
N GLY A 169 -1.05 7.80 2.04
CA GLY A 169 -2.10 8.18 2.98
C GLY A 169 -3.40 7.43 2.72
N GLY A 170 -4.48 7.96 3.27
CA GLY A 170 -5.82 7.39 3.14
C GLY A 170 -6.69 7.77 4.32
N ALA A 171 -7.99 7.64 4.14
CA ALA A 171 -8.95 7.83 5.23
C ALA A 171 -9.00 6.58 6.11
N LEU A 172 -9.05 6.79 7.44
CA LEU A 172 -9.34 5.72 8.39
C LEU A 172 -10.81 5.27 8.30
N PRO A 173 -11.13 4.03 8.69
CA PRO A 173 -12.48 3.47 8.52
C PRO A 173 -13.55 4.06 9.48
N PHE A 174 -13.18 4.95 10.41
CA PHE A 174 -14.09 5.48 11.43
C PHE A 174 -14.19 7.01 11.38
N GLY A 175 -15.31 7.55 11.86
CA GLY A 175 -15.52 9.00 11.99
C GLY A 175 -15.33 9.74 10.67
N ASP A 176 -14.60 10.86 10.72
CA ASP A 176 -14.22 11.63 9.53
C ASP A 176 -13.01 11.04 8.76
N GLY A 177 -12.54 9.85 9.15
CA GLY A 177 -11.37 9.20 8.56
C GLY A 177 -10.05 9.97 8.80
N CYS A 178 -10.01 10.87 9.78
CA CYS A 178 -8.92 11.83 10.00
C CYS A 178 -8.67 12.81 8.85
N VAL A 179 -9.65 12.97 7.95
CA VAL A 179 -9.52 13.86 6.79
C VAL A 179 -9.32 15.31 7.21
N GLY A 180 -9.99 15.78 8.27
CA GLY A 180 -9.79 17.14 8.77
C GLY A 180 -8.36 17.40 9.23
N ILE A 181 -7.78 16.47 9.99
CA ILE A 181 -6.37 16.56 10.45
C ILE A 181 -5.42 16.59 9.26
N MET A 182 -5.67 15.75 8.24
CA MET A 182 -4.84 15.69 7.04
C MET A 182 -4.97 16.96 6.19
N GLU A 183 -6.17 17.51 6.03
CA GLU A 183 -6.40 18.79 5.35
C GLU A 183 -5.67 19.94 6.06
N ASP A 184 -5.80 20.03 7.38
CA ASP A 184 -5.12 21.06 8.18
C ASP A 184 -3.59 20.94 8.09
N PHE A 185 -3.06 19.71 8.17
CA PHE A 185 -1.64 19.46 7.98
C PHE A 185 -1.18 19.87 6.59
N LEU A 186 -1.86 19.44 5.53
CA LEU A 186 -1.49 19.77 4.15
C LEU A 186 -1.59 21.27 3.88
N ALA A 187 -2.60 21.95 4.43
CA ALA A 187 -2.74 23.40 4.32
C ALA A 187 -1.59 24.13 5.03
N SER A 188 -1.28 23.74 6.27
CA SER A 188 -0.20 24.35 7.05
C SER A 188 1.18 24.04 6.48
N ALA A 189 1.43 22.79 6.10
CA ALA A 189 2.74 22.37 5.62
C ALA A 189 3.06 22.92 4.24
N ASN A 190 2.05 23.27 3.43
CA ASN A 190 2.24 23.90 2.12
C ASN A 190 2.13 25.44 2.15
N ALA A 191 2.05 26.08 3.33
CA ALA A 191 1.82 27.53 3.47
C ALA A 191 2.98 28.43 2.97
N ASP A 192 4.14 27.85 2.63
CA ASP A 192 5.37 28.57 2.23
C ASP A 192 5.94 28.03 0.90
N GLU A 193 5.10 27.85 -0.13
CA GLU A 193 5.45 27.25 -1.44
C GLU A 193 5.95 25.80 -1.42
N ARG A 194 6.13 25.22 -0.23
CA ARG A 194 6.38 23.79 0.01
C ARG A 194 5.33 22.94 -0.70
N LYS A 195 5.74 21.72 -1.06
CA LYS A 195 4.94 20.78 -1.83
C LYS A 195 4.91 19.40 -1.16
N ILE A 196 3.87 19.17 -0.37
CA ILE A 196 3.55 17.88 0.23
C ILE A 196 2.21 17.41 -0.34
N THR A 197 2.21 16.20 -0.87
CA THR A 197 1.06 15.58 -1.54
C THR A 197 0.80 14.20 -0.95
N THR A 198 -0.46 13.93 -0.59
CA THR A 198 -0.87 12.59 -0.15
C THR A 198 -1.33 11.76 -1.33
N LEU A 199 -0.92 10.49 -1.34
CA LEU A 199 -1.33 9.47 -2.31
C LEU A 199 -2.40 8.59 -1.67
N VAL A 200 -3.52 8.37 -2.37
CA VAL A 200 -4.61 7.54 -1.86
C VAL A 200 -5.12 6.58 -2.92
N HIS A 201 -5.70 5.45 -2.50
CA HIS A 201 -6.40 4.55 -3.41
C HIS A 201 -7.66 5.23 -3.97
N SER A 202 -7.94 5.06 -5.26
CA SER A 202 -9.11 5.64 -5.92
C SER A 202 -10.42 4.90 -5.63
N ARG A 203 -10.33 3.71 -5.05
CA ARG A 203 -11.45 2.86 -4.64
C ARG A 203 -11.04 2.05 -3.41
N PRO A 204 -11.97 1.35 -2.76
CA PRO A 204 -11.58 0.31 -1.82
C PRO A 204 -10.61 -0.66 -2.48
N SER A 205 -9.53 -0.98 -1.77
CA SER A 205 -8.51 -1.88 -2.25
C SER A 205 -7.89 -2.65 -1.09
N GLY A 206 -7.17 -3.72 -1.45
CA GLY A 206 -6.55 -4.63 -0.51
C GLY A 206 -6.54 -6.05 -1.06
N SER A 207 -6.37 -7.00 -0.16
CA SER A 207 -6.11 -8.40 -0.48
C SER A 207 -7.30 -9.05 -1.20
N LEU A 208 -7.01 -9.84 -2.24
CA LEU A 208 -7.95 -10.70 -2.92
C LEU A 208 -7.97 -12.08 -2.25
N LEU A 209 -9.12 -12.45 -1.71
CA LEU A 209 -9.37 -13.72 -1.06
C LEU A 209 -10.14 -14.65 -2.01
N GLY A 210 -9.76 -15.93 -2.01
CA GLY A 210 -10.41 -16.98 -2.79
C GLY A 210 -9.42 -18.08 -3.16
N LEU A 211 -9.92 -19.17 -3.75
CA LEU A 211 -9.07 -20.33 -4.08
C LEU A 211 -8.00 -20.03 -5.13
N ALA A 212 -8.15 -18.96 -5.92
CA ALA A 212 -7.17 -18.54 -6.91
C ALA A 212 -6.07 -17.63 -6.35
N GLN A 213 -6.27 -16.99 -5.19
CA GLN A 213 -5.35 -16.00 -4.61
C GLN A 213 -4.99 -16.34 -3.17
N LEU A 214 -5.32 -15.49 -2.19
CA LEU A 214 -5.08 -15.79 -0.78
C LEU A 214 -6.21 -16.63 -0.17
N PRO A 215 -5.91 -17.56 0.75
CA PRO A 215 -6.94 -18.27 1.49
C PRO A 215 -7.78 -17.28 2.32
N PRO A 216 -9.11 -17.45 2.37
CA PRO A 216 -9.99 -16.62 3.20
C PRO A 216 -9.85 -16.89 4.70
N PHE A 217 -9.33 -18.05 5.09
CA PHE A 217 -9.19 -18.49 6.48
C PHE A 217 -7.73 -18.74 6.86
N ASN A 218 -7.44 -18.60 8.15
CA ASN A 218 -6.15 -19.01 8.71
C ASN A 218 -6.16 -20.51 9.01
N GLY A 219 -4.98 -21.09 9.16
CA GLY A 219 -4.81 -22.48 9.60
C GLY A 219 -3.97 -23.34 8.65
N PRO A 220 -3.38 -24.43 9.17
CA PRO A 220 -2.50 -25.30 8.41
C PRO A 220 -3.22 -26.09 7.31
N ALA A 221 -4.46 -26.56 7.49
CA ALA A 221 -5.21 -27.26 6.46
C ALA A 221 -5.56 -26.31 5.29
N TRP A 222 -5.97 -25.08 5.56
CA TRP A 222 -6.15 -24.06 4.51
C TRP A 222 -4.84 -23.70 3.81
N THR A 223 -3.74 -23.64 4.54
CA THR A 223 -2.41 -23.45 3.94
C THR A 223 -2.05 -24.62 3.01
N ALA A 224 -2.26 -25.86 3.47
CA ALA A 224 -2.00 -27.07 2.69
C ALA A 224 -2.87 -27.16 1.43
N LEU A 225 -4.16 -26.79 1.54
CA LEU A 225 -5.08 -26.68 0.41
C LEU A 225 -4.49 -25.74 -0.65
N MET A 226 -4.05 -24.54 -0.26
CA MET A 226 -3.51 -23.55 -1.20
C MET A 226 -2.16 -23.92 -1.81
N LEU A 227 -1.44 -24.89 -1.24
CA LEU A 227 -0.22 -25.46 -1.83
C LEU A 227 -0.52 -26.48 -2.94
N LEU A 228 -1.77 -26.89 -3.15
CA LEU A 228 -2.14 -27.72 -4.28
C LEU A 228 -1.88 -26.98 -5.61
N PRO A 229 -1.40 -27.70 -6.65
CA PRO A 229 -0.79 -27.06 -7.82
C PRO A 229 -1.79 -26.36 -8.74
N SER A 230 -3.07 -26.71 -8.69
CA SER A 230 -4.10 -26.08 -9.52
C SER A 230 -5.35 -25.68 -8.72
N LEU A 231 -6.10 -24.71 -9.28
CA LEU A 231 -7.42 -24.33 -8.76
C LEU A 231 -8.40 -25.51 -8.74
N ALA A 232 -8.33 -26.40 -9.74
CA ALA A 232 -9.19 -27.58 -9.83
C ALA A 232 -8.95 -28.53 -8.65
N GLU A 233 -7.69 -28.82 -8.31
CA GLU A 233 -7.37 -29.69 -7.17
C GLU A 233 -7.79 -29.07 -5.83
N ARG A 234 -7.65 -27.74 -5.68
CA ARG A 234 -8.17 -27.02 -4.50
C ARG A 234 -9.68 -27.16 -4.38
N LEU A 235 -10.39 -27.02 -5.50
CA LEU A 235 -11.84 -27.15 -5.55
C LEU A 235 -12.29 -28.60 -5.27
N ASP A 236 -11.60 -29.59 -5.82
CA ASP A 236 -11.91 -31.01 -5.59
C ASP A 236 -11.74 -31.38 -4.11
N ALA A 237 -10.66 -30.91 -3.48
CA ALA A 237 -10.47 -31.07 -2.03
C ALA A 237 -11.54 -30.33 -1.22
N LEU A 238 -12.01 -29.16 -1.66
CA LEU A 238 -13.10 -28.45 -0.99
C LEU A 238 -14.48 -29.12 -1.20
N ARG A 239 -14.64 -29.93 -2.25
CA ARG A 239 -15.87 -30.70 -2.56
C ARG A 239 -15.90 -32.06 -1.86
N ASP A 240 -14.75 -32.62 -1.53
CA ASP A 240 -14.66 -33.86 -0.76
C ASP A 240 -15.27 -33.67 0.64
N PRO A 241 -16.27 -34.48 1.06
CA PRO A 241 -17.00 -34.26 2.31
C PRO A 241 -16.12 -34.26 3.58
N ASP A 242 -15.13 -35.15 3.64
CA ASP A 242 -14.26 -35.30 4.81
C ASP A 242 -13.28 -34.12 4.90
N SER A 243 -12.67 -33.76 3.78
CA SER A 243 -11.79 -32.59 3.66
C SER A 243 -12.56 -31.29 3.94
N ARG A 244 -13.77 -31.15 3.40
CA ARG A 244 -14.63 -29.97 3.63
C ARG A 244 -14.98 -29.81 5.11
N THR A 245 -15.36 -30.89 5.79
CA THR A 245 -15.67 -30.86 7.23
C THR A 245 -14.46 -30.36 8.01
N THR A 246 -13.28 -30.92 7.74
CA THR A 246 -12.01 -30.52 8.36
C THR A 246 -11.70 -29.04 8.14
N LEU A 247 -11.83 -28.55 6.90
CA LEU A 247 -11.55 -27.15 6.55
C LEU A 247 -12.51 -26.17 7.21
N ILE A 248 -13.79 -26.51 7.33
CA ILE A 248 -14.80 -25.68 8.01
C ILE A 248 -14.53 -25.62 9.52
N GLU A 249 -14.24 -26.77 10.15
CA GLU A 249 -13.93 -26.81 11.57
C GLU A 249 -12.66 -26.00 11.88
N GLU A 250 -11.61 -26.16 11.08
CA GLU A 250 -10.37 -25.38 11.23
C GLU A 250 -10.61 -23.87 11.02
N ALA A 251 -11.43 -23.50 10.04
CA ALA A 251 -11.80 -22.11 9.79
C ALA A 251 -12.58 -21.48 10.95
N ARG A 252 -13.42 -22.25 11.66
CA ARG A 252 -14.10 -21.79 12.88
C ARG A 252 -13.14 -21.64 14.06
N GLU A 253 -12.14 -22.49 14.15
CA GLU A 253 -11.13 -22.45 15.21
C GLU A 253 -10.13 -21.30 15.03
N HIS A 254 -9.59 -21.14 13.81
CA HIS A 254 -8.52 -20.18 13.50
C HIS A 254 -9.02 -18.86 12.92
N GLY A 255 -10.29 -18.80 12.54
CA GLY A 255 -10.95 -17.61 12.04
C GLY A 255 -10.55 -17.21 10.62
N PHE A 256 -11.18 -16.15 10.14
CA PHE A 256 -10.86 -15.53 8.86
C PHE A 256 -9.51 -14.81 8.89
N ARG A 257 -8.90 -14.71 7.71
CA ARG A 257 -7.70 -13.89 7.50
C ARG A 257 -7.99 -12.40 7.70
N LEU A 258 -9.17 -11.95 7.28
CA LEU A 258 -9.69 -10.60 7.50
C LEU A 258 -11.08 -10.69 8.15
N PRO A 259 -11.49 -9.74 8.99
CA PRO A 259 -12.84 -9.73 9.54
C PRO A 259 -13.90 -9.83 8.43
N PRO A 260 -14.93 -10.69 8.56
CA PRO A 260 -15.99 -10.83 7.55
C PRO A 260 -16.69 -9.53 7.15
N GLU A 261 -16.71 -8.54 8.04
CA GLU A 261 -17.24 -7.19 7.81
C GLU A 261 -16.41 -6.37 6.80
N GLN A 262 -15.17 -6.78 6.54
CA GLN A 262 -14.26 -6.14 5.58
C GLN A 262 -14.13 -6.92 4.27
N ILE A 263 -14.81 -8.06 4.14
CA ILE A 263 -14.72 -8.94 2.97
C ILE A 263 -15.91 -8.68 2.06
N HIS A 264 -15.66 -8.16 0.87
CA HIS A 264 -16.70 -7.80 -0.10
C HIS A 264 -16.61 -8.68 -1.36
N PRO A 265 -17.68 -9.35 -1.78
CA PRO A 265 -17.68 -10.15 -2.99
C PRO A 265 -17.54 -9.29 -4.25
N MET A 266 -16.73 -9.73 -5.22
CA MET A 266 -16.54 -9.00 -6.48
C MET A 266 -17.45 -9.49 -7.61
N GLY A 267 -18.23 -10.54 -7.36
CA GLY A 267 -19.12 -11.17 -8.33
C GLY A 267 -18.37 -12.01 -9.38
N LEU A 268 -19.14 -12.53 -10.35
CA LEU A 268 -18.66 -13.42 -11.43
C LEU A 268 -18.85 -12.82 -12.83
N ALA A 269 -19.21 -11.54 -12.90
CA ALA A 269 -19.33 -10.83 -14.17
C ALA A 269 -17.96 -10.61 -14.81
N GLU A 270 -17.95 -10.16 -16.07
CA GLU A 270 -16.71 -9.83 -16.80
C GLU A 270 -15.90 -8.72 -16.09
N LYS A 271 -16.57 -7.83 -15.36
CA LYS A 271 -15.96 -6.75 -14.58
C LYS A 271 -16.23 -6.97 -13.10
N PRO A 272 -15.25 -6.68 -12.23
CA PRO A 272 -15.47 -6.75 -10.80
C PRO A 272 -16.47 -5.70 -10.36
N ASP A 273 -17.33 -6.07 -9.42
CA ASP A 273 -18.22 -5.15 -8.73
C ASP A 273 -17.64 -4.80 -7.35
N TYR A 274 -17.52 -3.51 -7.07
CA TYR A 274 -17.07 -3.01 -5.77
C TYR A 274 -18.25 -2.58 -4.89
N ASP A 275 -19.50 -2.76 -5.30
CA ASP A 275 -20.72 -2.46 -4.52
C ASP A 275 -20.62 -1.18 -3.67
N LEU A 276 -20.23 -0.06 -4.28
CA LEU A 276 -19.98 1.19 -3.55
C LEU A 276 -21.24 1.78 -2.88
N ASP A 277 -22.41 1.36 -3.34
CA ASP A 277 -23.70 1.87 -2.88
C ASP A 277 -24.21 1.08 -1.68
N SER A 278 -24.29 -0.26 -1.78
CA SER A 278 -24.83 -1.09 -0.70
C SER A 278 -23.75 -1.57 0.26
N ARG A 279 -22.49 -1.65 -0.20
CA ARG A 279 -21.29 -2.02 0.59
C ARG A 279 -21.47 -3.33 1.32
N THR A 280 -22.14 -4.26 0.68
CA THR A 280 -22.57 -5.51 1.30
C THR A 280 -21.34 -6.35 1.61
N SER A 281 -21.08 -6.61 2.88
CA SER A 281 -19.99 -7.47 3.33
C SER A 281 -20.41 -8.93 3.39
N LEU A 282 -19.44 -9.84 3.51
CA LEU A 282 -19.71 -11.26 3.78
C LEU A 282 -20.52 -11.43 5.07
N ALA A 283 -20.25 -10.61 6.10
CA ALA A 283 -21.00 -10.62 7.36
C ALA A 283 -22.47 -10.23 7.15
N ASP A 284 -22.75 -9.22 6.31
CA ASP A 284 -24.12 -8.82 5.96
C ASP A 284 -24.87 -9.96 5.27
N LEU A 285 -24.25 -10.58 4.27
CA LEU A 285 -24.84 -11.69 3.52
C LEU A 285 -25.10 -12.91 4.41
N ALA A 286 -24.17 -13.25 5.30
CA ALA A 286 -24.35 -14.36 6.23
C ALA A 286 -25.52 -14.12 7.18
N ARG A 287 -25.63 -12.89 7.72
CA ARG A 287 -26.75 -12.48 8.57
C ARG A 287 -28.09 -12.48 7.82
N GLU A 288 -28.13 -11.99 6.59
CA GLU A 288 -29.35 -11.98 5.76
C GLU A 288 -29.82 -13.41 5.45
N ALA A 289 -28.90 -14.31 5.13
CA ALA A 289 -29.19 -15.71 4.86
C ALA A 289 -29.44 -16.55 6.13
N GLY A 290 -29.13 -16.02 7.31
CA GLY A 290 -29.25 -16.75 8.58
C GLY A 290 -28.28 -17.93 8.71
N VAL A 291 -27.10 -17.83 8.09
CA VAL A 291 -26.07 -18.87 8.06
C VAL A 291 -24.76 -18.39 8.66
N ASP A 292 -23.88 -19.33 8.99
CA ASP A 292 -22.52 -19.04 9.44
C ASP A 292 -21.67 -18.47 8.28
N PRO A 293 -20.85 -17.42 8.50
CA PRO A 293 -20.07 -16.81 7.43
C PRO A 293 -18.99 -17.73 6.85
N VAL A 294 -18.45 -18.70 7.63
CA VAL A 294 -17.49 -19.69 7.11
C VAL A 294 -18.18 -20.57 6.08
N GLU A 295 -19.37 -21.10 6.43
CA GLU A 295 -20.18 -21.92 5.53
C GLU A 295 -20.54 -21.14 4.26
N LEU A 296 -21.01 -19.89 4.40
CA LEU A 296 -21.38 -19.07 3.25
C LEU A 296 -20.19 -18.86 2.30
N MET A 297 -19.01 -18.54 2.83
CA MET A 297 -17.81 -18.36 2.02
C MET A 297 -17.43 -19.67 1.30
N VAL A 298 -17.41 -20.80 2.01
CA VAL A 298 -17.09 -22.12 1.42
C VAL A 298 -18.11 -22.48 0.32
N ASP A 299 -19.40 -22.30 0.58
CA ASP A 299 -20.46 -22.57 -0.39
C ASP A 299 -20.32 -21.72 -1.65
N ARG A 300 -19.99 -20.43 -1.50
CA ARG A 300 -19.75 -19.53 -2.64
C ARG A 300 -18.51 -19.92 -3.44
N LEU A 301 -17.43 -20.33 -2.77
CA LEU A 301 -16.24 -20.84 -3.45
C LEU A 301 -16.56 -22.12 -4.23
N VAL A 302 -17.35 -23.04 -3.67
CA VAL A 302 -17.76 -24.26 -4.39
C VAL A 302 -18.70 -23.94 -5.56
N ALA A 303 -19.70 -23.08 -5.34
CA ALA A 303 -20.71 -22.72 -6.34
C ALA A 303 -20.12 -21.95 -7.52
N SER A 304 -19.09 -21.14 -7.28
CA SER A 304 -18.36 -20.39 -8.32
C SER A 304 -17.27 -21.20 -9.02
N GLU A 305 -17.13 -22.49 -8.70
CA GLU A 305 -16.02 -23.34 -9.17
C GLU A 305 -14.65 -22.76 -8.79
N GLY A 306 -14.56 -22.14 -7.61
CA GLY A 306 -13.37 -21.51 -7.06
C GLY A 306 -12.99 -20.19 -7.70
N ARG A 307 -13.81 -19.66 -8.62
CA ARG A 307 -13.49 -18.46 -9.41
C ARG A 307 -13.89 -17.16 -8.75
N GLU A 308 -14.82 -17.18 -7.79
CA GLU A 308 -15.20 -15.96 -7.10
C GLU A 308 -14.05 -15.43 -6.26
N LEU A 309 -13.81 -14.13 -6.39
CA LEU A 309 -12.86 -13.39 -5.57
C LEU A 309 -13.62 -12.43 -4.66
N PHE A 310 -13.08 -12.28 -3.46
CA PHE A 310 -13.56 -11.34 -2.47
C PHE A 310 -12.46 -10.33 -2.19
N ASN A 311 -12.79 -9.04 -2.24
CA ASN A 311 -11.83 -8.00 -1.91
C ASN A 311 -11.93 -7.68 -0.42
N GLY A 312 -10.81 -7.83 0.28
CA GLY A 312 -10.60 -7.25 1.59
C GLY A 312 -10.40 -5.75 1.46
N TRP A 313 -11.32 -4.95 1.99
CA TRP A 313 -11.22 -3.49 1.99
C TRP A 313 -10.24 -3.00 3.06
N ASN A 314 -8.96 -3.30 2.83
CA ASN A 314 -7.87 -2.91 3.73
C ASN A 314 -7.65 -1.38 3.69
N PHE A 315 -7.89 -0.76 2.54
CA PHE A 315 -7.71 0.65 2.28
C PHE A 315 -8.99 1.25 1.69
N GLY A 316 -9.28 2.52 2.03
CA GLY A 316 -10.40 3.26 1.44
C GLY A 316 -11.79 2.73 1.82
N ALA A 317 -11.92 1.99 2.94
CA ALA A 317 -13.20 1.44 3.39
C ALA A 317 -14.24 2.50 3.78
N ASN A 318 -13.79 3.66 4.27
CA ASN A 318 -14.65 4.83 4.48
C ASN A 318 -14.71 5.65 3.18
N LEU A 319 -15.65 5.30 2.31
CA LEU A 319 -15.78 5.88 0.97
C LEU A 319 -15.93 7.41 1.00
N GLU A 320 -16.80 7.94 1.86
CA GLU A 320 -17.06 9.37 1.95
C GLU A 320 -15.81 10.15 2.36
N ALA A 321 -15.10 9.68 3.39
CA ALA A 321 -13.88 10.31 3.84
C ALA A 321 -12.78 10.20 2.77
N GLN A 322 -12.65 9.04 2.12
CA GLN A 322 -11.70 8.84 1.03
C GLN A 322 -11.98 9.78 -0.16
N TRP A 323 -13.25 9.91 -0.55
CA TRP A 323 -13.69 10.78 -1.64
C TRP A 323 -13.46 12.25 -1.32
N ARG A 324 -13.75 12.68 -0.09
CA ARG A 324 -13.43 14.03 0.39
C ARG A 324 -11.93 14.30 0.33
N LEU A 325 -11.11 13.37 0.83
CA LEU A 325 -9.65 13.53 0.79
C LEU A 325 -9.15 13.63 -0.66
N MET A 326 -9.71 12.84 -1.58
CA MET A 326 -9.38 12.90 -3.01
C MET A 326 -9.72 14.24 -3.66
N GLN A 327 -10.70 14.99 -3.15
CA GLN A 327 -11.02 16.34 -3.64
C GLN A 327 -10.04 17.41 -3.13
N SER A 328 -9.18 17.11 -2.15
CA SER A 328 -8.17 18.05 -1.67
C SER A 328 -7.18 18.42 -2.79
N ALA A 329 -6.78 19.69 -2.86
CA ALA A 329 -5.80 20.17 -3.84
C ALA A 329 -4.42 19.48 -3.70
N ASN A 330 -4.12 18.95 -2.52
CA ASN A 330 -2.85 18.29 -2.19
C ASN A 330 -3.00 16.76 -2.08
N CYS A 331 -4.00 16.18 -2.75
CA CYS A 331 -4.20 14.74 -2.83
C CYS A 331 -4.19 14.24 -4.28
N MET A 332 -3.37 13.23 -4.55
CA MET A 332 -3.31 12.51 -5.81
C MET A 332 -3.92 11.11 -5.64
N PRO A 333 -5.07 10.81 -6.27
CA PRO A 333 -5.59 9.45 -6.37
C PRO A 333 -4.70 8.62 -7.30
N GLY A 334 -4.35 7.40 -6.90
CA GLY A 334 -3.49 6.53 -7.69
C GLY A 334 -2.44 5.75 -6.89
N LEU A 335 -2.56 5.70 -5.55
CA LEU A 335 -1.78 4.78 -4.75
C LEU A 335 -2.10 3.34 -5.20
N GLY A 336 -1.07 2.56 -5.48
CA GLY A 336 -1.18 1.16 -5.86
C GLY A 336 -0.07 0.34 -5.24
N ASP A 337 -0.40 -0.89 -4.83
CA ASP A 337 0.51 -1.77 -4.09
C ASP A 337 0.69 -3.14 -4.78
N ALA A 338 0.02 -3.33 -5.93
CA ALA A 338 0.05 -4.55 -6.73
C ALA A 338 1.46 -5.03 -7.12
N GLY A 339 2.42 -4.11 -7.27
CA GLY A 339 3.80 -4.45 -7.63
C GLY A 339 4.56 -5.24 -6.55
N ALA A 340 4.27 -5.00 -5.27
CA ALA A 340 4.84 -5.74 -4.14
C ALA A 340 4.03 -7.01 -3.80
N HIS A 341 2.74 -7.00 -4.14
CA HIS A 341 1.76 -8.02 -3.77
C HIS A 341 1.18 -8.76 -4.99
N VAL A 342 2.06 -9.29 -5.84
CA VAL A 342 1.66 -9.96 -7.09
C VAL A 342 0.68 -11.11 -6.81
N GLY A 343 -0.52 -11.02 -7.39
CA GLY A 343 -1.61 -11.96 -7.18
C GLY A 343 -2.51 -11.62 -5.98
N GLU A 344 -1.97 -10.98 -4.94
CA GLU A 344 -2.76 -10.58 -3.78
C GLU A 344 -3.54 -9.29 -4.00
N ILE A 345 -2.97 -8.28 -4.65
CA ILE A 345 -3.61 -6.98 -4.89
C ILE A 345 -3.69 -6.70 -6.39
N VAL A 346 -4.83 -6.18 -6.85
CA VAL A 346 -4.99 -5.63 -8.21
C VAL A 346 -5.38 -4.17 -8.10
N ASP A 347 -4.61 -3.28 -8.73
CA ASP A 347 -4.88 -1.83 -8.80
C ASP A 347 -4.81 -1.30 -10.26
N ALA A 348 -4.82 -2.20 -11.24
CA ALA A 348 -4.64 -1.87 -12.66
C ALA A 348 -5.79 -1.00 -13.22
N ASP A 349 -6.97 -1.10 -12.63
CA ASP A 349 -8.17 -0.35 -12.98
C ASP A 349 -8.27 1.00 -12.25
N SER A 350 -7.38 1.30 -11.30
CA SER A 350 -7.47 2.48 -10.40
C SER A 350 -7.70 3.81 -11.13
N THR A 351 -6.95 4.07 -12.20
CA THR A 351 -7.07 5.30 -13.01
C THR A 351 -8.37 5.34 -13.82
N THR A 352 -8.77 4.20 -14.38
CA THR A 352 -10.02 4.09 -15.14
C THR A 352 -11.23 4.19 -14.22
N PHE A 353 -11.13 3.66 -13.00
CA PHE A 353 -12.15 3.77 -11.97
C PHE A 353 -12.36 5.22 -11.54
N LEU A 354 -11.27 5.98 -11.32
CA LEU A 354 -11.33 7.40 -11.01
C LEU A 354 -12.09 8.17 -12.11
N LEU A 355 -11.74 7.95 -13.37
CA LEU A 355 -12.33 8.67 -14.50
C LEU A 355 -13.79 8.26 -14.78
N ALA A 356 -14.07 6.95 -14.81
CA ALA A 356 -15.37 6.43 -15.20
C ALA A 356 -16.37 6.45 -14.04
N SER A 357 -16.03 5.82 -12.91
CA SER A 357 -16.95 5.64 -11.80
C SER A 357 -17.07 6.93 -10.97
N LEU A 358 -15.94 7.49 -10.53
CA LEU A 358 -15.98 8.62 -9.60
C LEU A 358 -16.24 9.96 -10.28
N ALA A 359 -15.55 10.26 -11.38
CA ALA A 359 -15.68 11.56 -12.04
C ALA A 359 -16.90 11.62 -12.98
N ARG A 360 -17.04 10.69 -13.93
CA ARG A 360 -18.13 10.71 -14.91
C ARG A 360 -19.48 10.31 -14.32
N ASP A 361 -19.57 9.18 -13.63
CA ASP A 361 -20.86 8.60 -13.22
C ASP A 361 -21.37 9.18 -11.89
N ARG A 362 -20.48 9.34 -10.89
CA ARG A 362 -20.86 9.83 -9.55
C ARG A 362 -20.67 11.34 -9.36
N GLY A 363 -19.88 12.00 -10.21
CA GLY A 363 -19.60 13.44 -10.07
C GLY A 363 -18.85 13.81 -8.80
N ILE A 364 -18.08 12.89 -8.21
CA ILE A 364 -17.23 13.16 -7.03
C ILE A 364 -16.22 14.26 -7.35
N MET A 365 -15.72 14.29 -8.58
CA MET A 365 -14.90 15.39 -9.10
C MET A 365 -15.20 15.59 -10.58
N SER A 366 -14.83 16.73 -11.14
CA SER A 366 -14.99 16.94 -12.58
C SER A 366 -14.00 16.09 -13.37
N ILE A 367 -14.34 15.70 -14.61
CA ILE A 367 -13.38 14.99 -15.49
C ILE A 367 -12.08 15.80 -15.68
N PRO A 368 -12.11 17.13 -15.94
CA PRO A 368 -10.88 17.92 -16.03
C PRO A 368 -10.02 17.87 -14.75
N GLU A 369 -10.67 17.90 -13.58
CA GLU A 369 -9.97 17.77 -12.29
C GLU A 369 -9.35 16.38 -12.12
N ALA A 370 -10.07 15.31 -12.45
CA ALA A 370 -9.56 13.94 -12.40
C ALA A 370 -8.34 13.76 -13.34
N VAL A 371 -8.42 14.32 -14.56
CA VAL A 371 -7.29 14.31 -15.51
C VAL A 371 -6.11 15.08 -14.93
N TYR A 372 -6.33 16.29 -14.40
CA TYR A 372 -5.27 17.07 -13.76
C TYR A 372 -4.61 16.33 -12.60
N LYS A 373 -5.41 15.66 -11.74
CA LYS A 373 -4.87 14.85 -10.63
C LYS A 373 -4.00 13.69 -11.12
N LEU A 374 -4.33 13.07 -12.25
CA LEU A 374 -3.56 11.96 -12.82
C LEU A 374 -2.31 12.38 -13.59
N THR A 375 -2.30 13.57 -14.19
CA THR A 375 -1.25 13.96 -15.16
C THR A 375 -0.50 15.24 -14.82
N GLY A 376 -1.07 16.09 -13.96
CA GLY A 376 -0.54 17.41 -13.61
C GLY A 376 -0.03 17.51 -12.17
N MET A 377 -0.42 16.55 -11.31
CA MET A 377 0.27 16.33 -10.04
C MET A 377 1.58 15.57 -10.29
N PRO A 378 2.59 15.69 -9.41
CA PRO A 378 3.92 15.12 -9.60
C PRO A 378 3.93 13.60 -9.71
#